data_AF-A0A955JS99-F1
#
_entry.id   AF-A0A955JS99-F1
#
_cell.length_a   1.000
_cell.length_b   1.000
_cell.length_c   1.000
_cell.angle_alpha   90.00
_cell.angle_beta   90.00
_cell.angle_gamma   90.00
#
_symmetry.space_group_name_H-M   'P 1'
#
loop_
_entity.id
_entity.type
_entity.pdbx_description
1 polymer ?
#
loop_
_entity_poly.entity_id
_entity_poly.type
_entity_poly.pdbx_seq_one_letter_code
_entity_poly.pdbx_strand_id
1 'polypeptide(L)' 'MADSKKTKVTKKAVEVKSLTDLHKELASKKQDLLDSKKSHRSGELVNPRVLGTLKKEIARLLTAIRAEELKSQKESK' A
#
# COMPACT_ATOMS: atom_id res chain seq x y z
N MET A 1 -37.01 -2.70 2.04
CA MET A 1 -36.10 -1.57 2.33
C MET A 1 -34.95 -1.64 1.34
N ALA A 2 -34.77 -0.55 0.60
CA ALA A 2 -34.07 -0.49 -0.67
C ALA A 2 -32.58 -0.92 -0.65
N ASP A 3 -32.21 -1.66 -1.69
CA ASP A 3 -30.85 -1.96 -2.12
C ASP A 3 -30.01 -0.69 -2.29
N SER A 4 -29.00 -0.51 -1.44
CA SER A 4 -27.97 0.51 -1.65
C SER A 4 -26.77 -0.09 -2.40
N LYS A 5 -26.81 0.01 -3.73
CA LYS A 5 -25.62 -0.14 -4.59
C LYS A 5 -24.53 0.83 -4.10
N LYS A 6 -23.52 0.30 -3.40
CA LYS A 6 -22.30 1.06 -3.11
C LYS A 6 -21.53 1.26 -4.41
N THR A 7 -21.61 2.49 -4.92
CA THR A 7 -20.81 3.04 -6.00
C THR A 7 -19.32 2.85 -5.71
N LYS A 8 -18.64 2.15 -6.62
CA LYS A 8 -17.18 1.96 -6.59
C LYS A 8 -16.52 3.29 -6.91
N VAL A 9 -16.11 4.04 -5.88
CA VAL A 9 -15.33 5.26 -6.03
C VAL A 9 -13.98 4.88 -6.65
N THR A 10 -13.84 5.17 -7.94
CA THR A 10 -12.59 5.16 -8.69
C THR A 10 -11.66 6.19 -8.05
N LYS A 11 -10.70 5.72 -7.24
CA LYS A 11 -9.63 6.56 -6.72
C LYS A 11 -8.78 7.01 -7.90
N LYS A 12 -8.74 8.34 -8.09
CA LYS A 12 -7.93 9.05 -9.09
C LYS A 12 -6.48 8.57 -9.04
N ALA A 13 -5.88 8.46 -10.23
CA ALA A 13 -4.46 8.18 -10.42
C ALA A 13 -3.65 9.20 -9.61
N VAL A 14 -3.05 8.71 -8.53
CA VAL A 14 -2.04 9.46 -7.79
C VAL A 14 -0.82 9.50 -8.68
N GLU A 15 -0.35 10.72 -8.89
CA GLU A 15 0.88 11.12 -9.58
C GLU A 15 1.96 10.03 -9.58
N VAL A 16 2.62 9.86 -10.73
CA VAL A 16 3.74 8.95 -10.91
C VAL A 16 4.86 9.39 -9.98
N LYS A 17 4.82 8.89 -8.74
CA LYS A 17 5.90 9.05 -7.77
C LYS A 17 7.14 8.43 -8.39
N SER A 18 8.25 9.17 -8.33
CA SER A 18 9.52 8.66 -8.79
C SER A 18 9.87 7.36 -8.06
N LEU A 19 10.68 6.49 -8.67
CA LEU A 19 11.09 5.21 -8.05
C LEU A 19 11.63 5.41 -6.61
N THR A 20 12.39 6.48 -6.40
CA THR A 20 12.96 6.82 -5.09
C THR A 20 11.87 7.16 -4.06
N ASP A 21 10.80 7.84 -4.46
CA ASP A 21 9.68 8.15 -3.58
C ASP A 21 8.85 6.91 -3.25
N LEU A 22 8.67 5.98 -4.20
CA LEU A 22 8.04 4.68 -3.93
C LEU A 22 8.83 3.85 -2.90
N HIS A 23 10.16 3.88 -2.96
CA HIS A 23 11.01 3.22 -1.97
C HIS A 23 10.92 3.88 -0.59
N LYS A 24 10.87 5.22 -0.51
CA LYS A 24 10.66 5.95 0.75
C LYS A 24 9.31 5.59 1.39
N GLU A 25 8.24 5.59 0.59
CA GLU A 25 6.90 5.20 1.07
C GLU A 25 6.84 3.75 1.54
N LEU A 26 7.51 2.85 0.82
CA LEU A 26 7.62 1.45 1.23
C LEU A 26 8.34 1.33 2.58
N ALA A 27 9.43 2.06 2.79
CA ALA A 27 10.16 2.05 4.06
C ALA A 27 9.28 2.56 5.22
N SER A 28 8.58 3.68 5.03
CA SER A 28 7.63 4.22 6.00
C SER A 28 6.51 3.21 6.33
N LYS A 29 5.87 2.61 5.32
CA LYS A 29 4.79 1.63 5.55
C LYS A 29 5.26 0.34 6.23
N LYS A 30 6.50 -0.07 6.01
CA LYS A 30 7.10 -1.20 6.74
C LYS A 30 7.30 -0.85 8.22
N GLN A 31 7.74 0.36 8.52
CA GLN A 31 7.86 0.83 9.89
C GLN A 31 6.49 0.86 10.60
N ASP A 32 5.48 1.42 9.95
CA ASP A 32 4.10 1.44 10.46
C ASP A 32 3.58 0.02 10.77
N LEU A 33 3.90 -0.95 9.91
CA LEU A 33 3.52 -2.35 10.13
C LEU A 33 4.23 -2.95 11.35
N LEU A 34 5.50 -2.62 11.58
CA LEU A 34 6.24 -3.09 12.76
C LEU A 34 5.65 -2.50 14.04
N ASP A 35 5.35 -1.21 14.05
CA ASP A 35 4.81 -0.54 15.23
C ASP A 35 3.36 -0.97 15.50
N SER A 36 2.57 -1.19 14.45
CA SER A 36 1.24 -1.80 14.56
C SER A 36 1.30 -3.24 15.11
N LYS A 37 2.31 -4.03 14.71
CA LYS A 37 2.52 -5.38 15.26
C LYS A 37 2.91 -5.35 16.74
N LYS A 38 3.78 -4.42 17.14
CA LYS A 38 4.15 -4.22 18.56
C LYS A 38 2.91 -3.86 19.38
N SER A 39 2.11 -2.90 18.90
CA SER A 39 0.86 -2.46 19.54
C SER A 39 -0.19 -3.57 19.59
N HIS A 40 -0.24 -4.43 18.57
CA HIS A 40 -1.13 -5.59 18.59
C HIS A 40 -0.69 -6.62 19.64
N ARG A 41 0.63 -6.82 19.79
CA ARG A 41 1.19 -7.71 20.80
C ARG A 41 1.03 -7.17 22.23
N SER A 42 1.10 -5.86 22.43
CA SER A 42 0.79 -5.23 23.73
C SER A 42 -0.70 -5.23 24.06
N GLY A 43 -1.58 -5.52 23.09
CA GLY A 43 -3.04 -5.48 23.27
C GLY A 43 -3.64 -4.08 23.15
N GLU A 44 -2.83 -3.07 22.81
CA GLU A 44 -3.25 -1.66 22.69
C GLU A 44 -3.82 -1.35 21.29
N LEU A 45 -3.63 -2.24 20.31
CA LEU A 45 -4.18 -2.04 18.97
C LEU A 45 -5.70 -2.25 18.96
N VAL A 46 -6.43 -1.14 18.98
CA VAL A 46 -7.91 -1.09 18.97
C VAL A 46 -8.52 -1.82 17.77
N ASN A 47 -7.89 -1.76 16.58
CA ASN A 47 -8.41 -2.41 15.38
C ASN A 47 -7.37 -3.32 14.70
N PRO A 48 -7.51 -4.66 14.83
CA PRO A 48 -6.57 -5.60 14.22
C PRO A 48 -6.60 -5.62 12.69
N ARG A 49 -7.67 -5.10 12.04
CA ARG A 49 -7.76 -5.07 10.57
C ARG A 49 -6.75 -4.12 9.92
N VAL A 50 -6.19 -3.18 10.69
CA VAL A 50 -5.15 -2.24 10.22
C VAL A 50 -3.91 -3.00 9.74
N LEU A 51 -3.56 -4.12 10.37
CA LEU A 51 -2.45 -4.97 9.91
C LEU A 51 -2.69 -5.52 8.51
N GLY A 52 -3.94 -5.88 8.20
CA GLY A 52 -4.34 -6.37 6.88
C GLY A 52 -4.31 -5.29 5.81
N THR A 53 -4.71 -4.06 6.15
CA THR A 53 -4.65 -2.92 5.21
C THR A 53 -3.21 -2.52 4.93
N LEU A 54 -2.36 -2.41 5.95
CA LEU A 54 -0.93 -2.09 5.80
C LEU A 54 -0.20 -3.13 4.93
N LYS A 55 -0.46 -4.43 5.15
CA LYS A 55 0.11 -5.49 4.29
C LYS A 55 -0.29 -5.34 2.82
N LYS A 56 -1.56 -5.02 2.56
CA LYS A 56 -2.07 -4.80 1.18
C LYS A 56 -1.46 -3.56 0.54
N GLU A 57 -1.24 -2.50 1.30
CA GLU A 57 -0.58 -1.28 0.82
C GLU A 57 0.88 -1.55 0.44
N ILE A 58 1.64 -2.27 1.28
CA ILE A 58 3.02 -2.68 0.97
C ILE A 58 3.06 -3.52 -0.31
N ALA A 59 2.15 -4.50 -0.45
CA ALA A 59 2.09 -5.34 -1.65
C ALA A 59 1.80 -4.54 -2.93
N ARG A 60 0.94 -3.53 -2.85
CA ARG A 60 0.66 -2.61 -3.98
C ARG A 60 1.88 -1.76 -4.33
N LEU A 61 2.59 -1.23 -3.34
CA LEU A 61 3.83 -0.46 -3.56
C LEU A 61 4.90 -1.31 -4.24
N LEU A 62 5.12 -2.55 -3.77
CA LEU A 62 6.04 -3.49 -4.42
C LEU A 62 5.63 -3.81 -5.87
N THR A 63 4.33 -3.95 -6.12
CA THR A 63 3.83 -4.18 -7.48
C THR A 63 4.06 -2.97 -8.38
N ALA A 64 3.87 -1.75 -7.86
CA ALA A 64 4.13 -0.52 -8.60
C ALA A 64 5.62 -0.36 -8.94
N ILE A 65 6.52 -0.61 -7.98
CA ILE A 65 7.97 -0.59 -8.20
C ILE A 65 8.35 -1.58 -9.31
N ARG A 66 7.88 -2.83 -9.21
CA ARG A 66 8.18 -3.87 -10.21
C ARG A 66 7.60 -3.54 -11.58
N ALA A 67 6.42 -2.94 -11.64
CA ALA A 67 5.83 -2.51 -12.91
C ALA A 67 6.69 -1.44 -13.58
N GLU A 68 7.25 -0.51 -12.81
CA GLU A 68 8.12 0.55 -13.31
C GLU A 68 9.49 0.00 -13.76
N GLU A 69 10.08 -0.92 -13.01
CA GLU A 69 11.29 -1.66 -13.41
C GLU A 69 11.10 -2.40 -14.74
N LEU A 70 9.96 -3.09 -14.89
CA LEU A 70 9.66 -3.83 -16.12
C LEU A 70 9.40 -2.92 -17.32
N LYS A 71 8.86 -1.70 -17.13
CA LYS A 71 8.75 -0.72 -18.21
C LYS A 71 10.14 -0.27 -18.67
N SER A 72 11.00 0.09 -17.72
CA SER A 72 12.39 0.49 -18.02
C SER A 72 13.17 -0.62 -18.74
N GLN A 73 12.96 -1.89 -18.39
CA GLN A 73 13.58 -3.03 -19.09
C GLN A 73 13.01 -3.29 -20.50
N LYS A 74 11.76 -2.90 -20.78
CA LYS A 74 11.18 -3.03 -22.12
C LYS A 74 11.62 -1.91 -23.05
N GLU A 75 11.86 -0.71 -22.52
CA GLU A 75 12.35 0.44 -23.30
C GLU A 75 13.83 0.30 -23.69
N SER A 76 14.60 -0.53 -22.98
CA SER A 76 16.02 -0.79 -23.26
C SER A 76 16.28 -1.97 -24.22
N LYS A 77 15.23 -2.59 -24.76
CA LYS A 77 15.31 -3.77 -25.62
C LYS A 77 14.71 -3.49 -27.00
#